data_AF-A0A840DBR0-F1
#
_entry.id   AF-A0A840DBR0-F1
#
_cell.length_a   1.000
_cell.length_b   1.000
_cell.length_c   1.000
_cell.angle_alpha   90.00
_cell.angle_beta   90.00
_cell.angle_gamma   90.00
#
_symmetry.space_group_name_H-M   'P 1'
#
loop_
_entity.id
_entity.type
_entity.pdbx_description
1 polymer ?
#
loop_
_entity_poly.entity_id
_entity_poly.type
_entity_poly.pdbx_seq_one_letter_code
_entity_poly.pdbx_strand_id
1 'polypeptide(L)'
;MSRKNLKALIVLAMGGGLLFACQSGAKQAQADASSVDSVKVESAVGTADIPYSLVERYFVKNTVKSLESPKITTPEAFDNVFGAAAVMGEGGRPTVIDFSKQYVIAVVLPETEYATTLSPVSLQKNENGEVQFTYKVAKGEKQTYTQRPCLAILVDNSQEGNVVLKEVE
;
A
#
# COMPACT_ATOMS: atom_id res chain seq x y z
N MET A 1 49.30 22.79 33.11
CA MET A 1 48.91 22.93 34.52
C MET A 1 47.52 22.31 34.67
N SER A 2 47.46 21.10 35.22
CA SER A 2 46.26 20.27 35.35
C SER A 2 45.73 20.38 36.77
N ARG A 3 44.41 20.45 36.97
CA ARG A 3 43.76 20.14 38.25
C ARG A 3 42.63 19.15 38.00
N LYS A 4 42.84 17.95 38.55
CA LYS A 4 41.90 16.84 38.65
C LYS A 4 41.30 16.80 40.06
N ASN A 5 40.17 16.08 40.18
CA ASN A 5 39.56 15.46 41.38
C ASN A 5 38.61 16.38 42.17
N LEU A 6 37.47 15.92 42.70
CA LEU A 6 37.34 14.79 43.61
C LEU A 6 35.87 14.29 43.74
N LYS A 7 35.72 12.97 43.91
CA LYS A 7 34.49 12.19 44.09
C LYS A 7 33.86 12.38 45.48
N ALA A 8 32.54 12.24 45.61
CA ALA A 8 31.91 11.65 46.80
C ALA A 8 30.52 11.09 46.47
N LEU A 9 30.23 9.93 47.06
CA LEU A 9 29.16 8.98 46.82
C LEU A 9 28.49 8.76 48.19
N ILE A 10 27.18 8.91 48.32
CA ILE A 10 26.43 8.50 49.53
C ILE A 10 25.16 7.77 49.11
N VAL A 11 24.97 6.63 49.78
CA VAL A 11 24.04 5.53 49.55
C VAL A 11 23.07 5.44 50.74
N LEU A 12 21.91 4.80 50.50
CA LEU A 12 21.00 4.13 51.44
C LEU A 12 19.98 4.94 52.28
N ALA A 13 18.71 4.60 52.12
CA ALA A 13 17.84 4.23 53.25
C ALA A 13 16.66 3.34 52.78
N MET A 14 16.65 2.10 53.29
CA MET A 14 15.55 1.12 53.25
C MET A 14 14.54 1.37 54.38
N GLY A 15 13.29 0.96 54.14
CA GLY A 15 12.25 0.69 55.16
C GLY A 15 10.85 0.85 54.54
N GLY A 16 9.91 -0.10 54.50
CA GLY A 16 9.70 -1.33 55.26
C GLY A 16 8.44 -1.20 56.13
N GLY A 17 7.33 -1.89 55.79
CA GLY A 17 6.19 -2.07 56.72
C GLY A 17 4.79 -2.16 56.08
N LEU A 18 4.21 -3.37 56.15
CA LEU A 18 2.86 -3.80 55.70
C LEU A 18 1.72 -3.31 56.61
N LEU A 19 0.49 -3.18 56.08
CA LEU A 19 -0.75 -3.67 56.72
C LEU A 19 -1.87 -3.98 55.69
N PHE A 20 -2.51 -5.13 55.90
CA PHE A 20 -3.62 -5.75 55.15
C PHE A 20 -5.01 -5.18 55.53
N ALA A 21 -5.99 -5.20 54.62
CA ALA A 21 -7.36 -5.73 54.85
C ALA A 21 -8.24 -5.70 53.59
N CYS A 22 -8.88 -6.83 53.25
CA CYS A 22 -9.92 -7.00 52.24
C CYS A 22 -11.32 -6.69 52.80
N GLN A 23 -12.23 -6.11 52.00
CA GLN A 23 -13.66 -6.46 52.09
C GLN A 23 -14.39 -6.31 50.74
N SER A 24 -15.14 -7.36 50.43
CA SER A 24 -15.83 -7.69 49.19
C SER A 24 -17.09 -6.85 48.93
N GLY A 25 -17.31 -6.44 47.68
CA GLY A 25 -18.54 -5.77 47.23
C GLY A 25 -18.63 -5.71 45.69
N ALA A 26 -19.19 -6.78 45.11
CA ALA A 26 -19.84 -6.95 43.81
C ALA A 26 -19.65 -5.95 42.63
N LYS A 27 -19.35 -6.57 41.47
CA LYS A 27 -19.70 -6.25 40.06
C LYS A 27 -18.81 -5.30 39.23
N GLN A 28 -18.10 -5.96 38.29
CA GLN A 28 -18.00 -5.74 36.81
C GLN A 28 -17.85 -4.29 36.30
N ALA A 29 -16.93 -3.93 35.39
CA ALA A 29 -16.13 -4.67 34.40
C ALA A 29 -14.86 -3.83 34.05
N GLN A 30 -13.69 -4.46 33.94
CA GLN A 30 -12.92 -4.68 32.69
C GLN A 30 -12.36 -3.38 32.07
N ALA A 31 -11.08 -3.02 32.31
CA ALA A 31 -9.83 -3.56 31.72
C ALA A 31 -9.73 -3.25 30.21
N ASP A 32 -8.60 -2.89 29.61
CA ASP A 32 -7.24 -2.63 30.06
C ASP A 32 -6.56 -1.83 28.93
N ALA A 33 -5.39 -1.29 29.22
CA ALA A 33 -4.50 -0.72 28.24
C ALA A 33 -3.75 -1.81 27.44
N SER A 34 -3.19 -1.35 26.32
CA SER A 34 -1.99 -1.85 25.65
C SER A 34 -2.14 -2.68 24.36
N SER A 35 -1.29 -2.22 23.44
CA SER A 35 -0.52 -2.97 22.44
C SER A 35 -1.23 -3.50 21.19
N VAL A 36 -0.79 -2.90 20.07
CA VAL A 36 -0.31 -3.54 18.84
C VAL A 36 -1.22 -4.59 18.22
N ASP A 37 -1.77 -4.29 17.04
CA ASP A 37 -1.63 -5.26 15.94
C ASP A 37 -1.73 -4.60 14.56
N SER A 38 -0.68 -4.81 13.80
CA SER A 38 -0.62 -4.60 12.36
C SER A 38 -1.63 -5.54 11.71
N VAL A 39 -2.60 -5.00 10.97
CA VAL A 39 -3.58 -5.83 10.28
C VAL A 39 -2.89 -6.61 9.16
N LYS A 40 -2.49 -7.84 9.49
CA LYS A 40 -2.20 -8.91 8.54
C LYS A 40 -3.54 -9.40 8.01
N VAL A 41 -3.87 -9.02 6.78
CA VAL A 41 -5.00 -9.63 6.07
C VAL A 41 -4.54 -11.00 5.58
N GLU A 42 -5.01 -12.06 6.25
CA GLU A 42 -4.70 -13.45 5.90
C GLU A 42 -5.88 -14.02 5.09
N SER A 43 -5.66 -14.15 3.79
CA SER A 43 -6.56 -14.71 2.78
C SER A 43 -6.59 -16.24 2.86
N ALA A 44 -7.76 -16.84 2.67
CA ALA A 44 -7.93 -18.28 2.68
C ALA A 44 -7.63 -18.91 1.29
N VAL A 45 -6.75 -19.92 1.33
CA VAL A 45 -6.51 -21.00 0.35
C VAL A 45 -5.74 -20.64 -0.94
N GLY A 46 -4.42 -20.84 -0.86
CA GLY A 46 -3.72 -21.69 -1.85
C GLY A 46 -2.93 -21.05 -2.99
N THR A 47 -2.64 -19.74 -2.99
CA THR A 47 -1.65 -19.14 -3.90
C THR A 47 -0.90 -18.03 -3.16
N ALA A 48 0.43 -17.97 -3.29
CA ALA A 48 1.23 -16.99 -2.56
C ALA A 48 0.94 -15.58 -3.10
N ASP A 49 0.65 -14.64 -2.20
CA ASP A 49 0.48 -13.23 -2.54
C ASP A 49 1.79 -12.65 -3.07
N ILE A 50 1.72 -12.01 -4.25
CA ILE A 50 2.84 -11.34 -4.90
C ILE A 50 2.90 -9.90 -4.36
N PRO A 51 4.03 -9.45 -3.78
CA PRO A 51 4.18 -8.07 -3.35
C PRO A 51 4.14 -7.08 -4.52
N TYR A 52 3.48 -5.94 -4.30
CA TYR A 52 3.45 -4.82 -5.24
C TYR A 52 3.35 -3.48 -4.51
N SER A 53 3.67 -2.40 -5.21
CA SER A 53 3.44 -1.03 -4.75
C SER A 53 2.64 -0.22 -5.76
N LEU A 54 1.94 0.84 -5.33
CA LEU A 54 1.21 1.72 -6.23
C LEU A 54 2.15 2.59 -7.07
N VAL A 55 1.78 2.80 -8.34
CA VAL A 55 2.39 3.80 -9.21
C VAL A 55 1.54 5.07 -9.12
N GLU A 56 2.11 6.11 -8.50
CA GLU A 56 1.38 7.32 -8.15
C GLU A 56 1.88 8.54 -8.94
N ARG A 57 0.98 9.53 -9.04
CA ARG A 57 1.20 10.81 -9.73
C ARG A 57 1.51 10.67 -11.22
N TYR A 58 0.78 9.77 -11.86
CA TYR A 58 0.72 9.64 -13.31
C TYR A 58 -0.73 9.77 -13.78
N PHE A 59 -0.91 10.24 -15.01
CA PHE A 59 -2.20 10.25 -15.70
C PHE A 59 -2.05 9.58 -17.07
N VAL A 60 -3.14 9.01 -17.59
CA VAL A 60 -3.15 8.44 -18.94
C VAL A 60 -3.19 9.58 -19.96
N LYS A 61 -2.28 9.57 -20.93
CA LYS A 61 -2.25 10.57 -22.01
C LYS A 61 -3.54 10.50 -22.84
N ASN A 62 -4.05 11.65 -23.26
CA ASN A 62 -5.32 11.76 -24.02
C ASN A 62 -5.31 11.03 -25.38
N THR A 63 -4.10 10.75 -25.91
CA THR A 63 -3.88 9.99 -27.14
C THR A 63 -4.15 8.49 -26.97
N VAL A 64 -4.17 7.99 -25.74
CA VAL A 64 -4.35 6.57 -25.41
C VAL A 64 -5.84 6.28 -25.24
N LYS A 65 -6.38 5.40 -26.07
CA LYS A 65 -7.79 4.97 -25.99
C LYS A 65 -7.98 3.66 -25.23
N SER A 66 -6.99 2.78 -25.29
CA SER A 66 -6.91 1.50 -24.60
C SER A 66 -5.44 1.09 -24.45
N LEU A 67 -5.17 0.14 -23.56
CA LEU A 67 -3.87 -0.53 -23.48
C LEU A 67 -3.84 -1.73 -24.42
N GLU A 68 -2.71 -1.94 -25.10
CA GLU A 68 -2.46 -3.17 -25.87
C GLU A 68 -2.19 -4.37 -24.96
N SER A 69 -1.53 -4.12 -23.84
CA SER A 69 -1.19 -5.11 -22.81
C SER A 69 -1.28 -4.45 -21.43
N PRO A 70 -1.78 -5.17 -20.41
CA PRO A 70 -1.74 -4.70 -19.04
C PRO A 70 -0.31 -4.68 -18.47
N LYS A 71 0.62 -5.49 -19.02
CA LYS A 71 2.01 -5.58 -18.57
C LYS A 71 2.90 -4.65 -19.40
N ILE A 72 3.57 -3.72 -18.73
CA ILE A 72 4.49 -2.74 -19.31
C ILE A 72 5.89 -2.96 -18.73
N THR A 73 6.87 -3.29 -19.58
CA THR A 73 8.22 -3.70 -19.16
C THR A 73 9.32 -2.74 -19.60
N THR A 74 9.00 -1.70 -20.38
CA THR A 74 9.98 -0.73 -20.87
C THR A 74 9.57 0.70 -20.52
N PRO A 75 10.55 1.60 -20.29
CA PRO A 75 10.28 3.02 -20.10
C PRO A 75 9.50 3.63 -21.27
N GLU A 76 9.87 3.28 -22.51
CA GLU A 76 9.22 3.81 -23.71
C GLU A 76 7.73 3.42 -23.80
N ALA A 77 7.39 2.16 -23.51
CA ALA A 77 6.01 1.73 -23.49
C ALA A 77 5.22 2.43 -22.38
N PHE A 78 5.83 2.64 -21.21
CA PHE A 78 5.21 3.38 -20.12
C PHE A 78 4.98 4.85 -20.48
N ASP A 79 6.00 5.52 -21.03
CA ASP A 79 5.94 6.92 -21.44
C ASP A 79 4.95 7.13 -22.59
N ASN A 80 4.74 6.15 -23.46
CA ASN A 80 3.69 6.23 -24.49
C ASN A 80 2.29 6.26 -23.90
N VAL A 81 2.10 5.67 -22.72
CA VAL A 81 0.81 5.59 -22.04
C VAL A 81 0.60 6.72 -21.03
N PHE A 82 1.61 7.01 -20.21
CA PHE A 82 1.49 7.83 -19.01
C PHE A 82 2.24 9.16 -19.12
N GLY A 83 1.64 10.20 -18.56
CA GLY A 83 2.29 11.48 -18.28
C GLY A 83 2.49 11.67 -16.78
N ALA A 84 3.61 12.29 -16.40
CA ALA A 84 3.90 12.66 -15.02
C ALA A 84 3.02 13.84 -14.55
N ALA A 85 2.44 13.73 -13.35
CA ALA A 85 1.64 14.77 -12.70
C ALA A 85 2.25 15.18 -11.36
N ALA A 86 3.37 15.88 -11.38
CA ALA A 86 3.97 16.41 -10.16
C ALA A 86 3.05 17.46 -9.50
N VAL A 87 2.93 17.43 -8.17
CA VAL A 87 2.28 18.50 -7.41
C VAL A 87 3.28 19.16 -6.47
N MET A 88 3.00 20.38 -6.05
CA MET A 88 3.82 21.10 -5.07
C MET A 88 3.68 20.46 -3.68
N GLY A 89 4.80 20.25 -2.99
CA GLY A 89 4.82 19.72 -1.61
C GLY A 89 5.57 18.40 -1.47
N GLU A 90 5.66 17.92 -0.22
CA GLU A 90 6.26 16.63 0.12
C GLU A 90 5.44 15.48 -0.48
N GLY A 91 6.12 14.45 -1.00
CA GLY A 91 5.47 13.36 -1.75
C GLY A 91 4.87 13.80 -3.10
N GLY A 92 5.23 15.00 -3.58
CA GLY A 92 4.68 15.56 -4.81
C GLY A 92 5.26 15.00 -6.11
N ARG A 93 6.34 14.21 -6.02
CA ARG A 93 7.03 13.64 -7.19
C ARG A 93 6.36 12.32 -7.63
N PRO A 94 6.30 12.05 -8.95
CA PRO A 94 5.89 10.75 -9.44
C PRO A 94 6.76 9.60 -8.94
N THR A 95 6.14 8.43 -8.80
CA THR A 95 6.86 7.19 -8.46
C THR A 95 8.00 6.97 -9.47
N VAL A 96 9.22 6.84 -8.96
CA VAL A 96 10.38 6.49 -9.79
C VAL A 96 10.31 5.00 -10.10
N ILE A 97 10.35 4.64 -11.38
CA ILE A 97 10.26 3.25 -11.85
C ILE A 97 11.62 2.82 -12.40
N ASP A 98 12.18 1.74 -11.85
CA ASP A 98 13.39 1.10 -12.37
C ASP A 98 13.02 -0.15 -13.16
N PHE A 99 12.84 0.00 -14.47
CA PHE A 99 12.44 -1.09 -15.37
C PHE A 99 13.47 -2.24 -15.46
N SER A 100 14.70 -2.03 -14.97
CA SER A 100 15.67 -3.12 -14.86
C SER A 100 15.32 -4.13 -13.77
N LYS A 101 14.57 -3.69 -12.74
CA LYS A 101 14.19 -4.51 -11.58
C LYS A 101 12.70 -4.80 -11.53
N GLN A 102 11.88 -3.97 -12.15
CA GLN A 102 10.43 -4.01 -11.98
C GLN A 102 9.71 -3.82 -13.32
N TYR A 103 8.46 -4.25 -13.37
CA TYR A 103 7.53 -3.95 -14.44
C TYR A 103 6.24 -3.37 -13.87
N VAL A 104 5.47 -2.70 -14.72
CA VAL A 104 4.18 -2.10 -14.35
C VAL A 104 3.04 -2.99 -14.83
N ILE A 105 2.05 -3.20 -13.98
CA ILE A 105 0.73 -3.69 -14.38
C ILE A 105 -0.23 -2.51 -14.34
N ALA A 106 -0.88 -2.22 -15.47
CA ALA A 106 -1.80 -1.11 -15.61
C ALA A 106 -3.20 -1.57 -16.05
N VAL A 107 -4.20 -0.88 -15.50
CA VAL A 107 -5.61 -0.98 -15.89
C VAL A 107 -6.05 0.41 -16.31
N VAL A 108 -6.57 0.53 -17.53
CA VAL A 108 -7.12 1.79 -18.08
C VAL A 108 -8.51 1.50 -18.60
N LEU A 109 -9.49 2.17 -18.01
CA LEU A 109 -10.88 2.06 -18.45
C LEU A 109 -11.21 3.09 -19.55
N PRO A 110 -12.30 2.89 -20.30
CA PRO A 110 -12.82 3.91 -21.21
C PRO A 110 -13.10 5.24 -20.52
N GLU A 111 -13.20 6.31 -21.31
CA GLU A 111 -13.65 7.60 -20.82
C GLU A 111 -15.08 7.51 -20.27
N THR A 112 -15.31 8.19 -19.16
CA THR A 112 -16.60 8.19 -18.46
C THR A 112 -16.88 9.57 -17.87
N GLU A 113 -18.15 9.97 -17.89
CA GLU A 113 -18.67 11.16 -17.21
C GLU A 113 -19.08 10.88 -15.75
N TYR A 114 -18.83 9.66 -15.25
CA TYR A 114 -19.10 9.30 -13.87
C TYR A 114 -17.81 9.24 -13.07
N ALA A 115 -17.84 9.75 -11.84
CA ALA A 115 -16.76 9.57 -10.89
C ALA A 115 -16.44 8.08 -10.80
N THR A 116 -15.22 7.69 -11.16
CA THR A 116 -14.86 6.27 -11.22
C THR A 116 -13.47 6.08 -10.62
N THR A 117 -13.37 5.25 -9.59
CA THR A 117 -12.12 4.94 -8.90
C THR A 117 -11.80 3.46 -9.00
N LEU A 118 -10.54 3.14 -9.28
CA LEU A 118 -10.04 1.78 -9.28
C LEU A 118 -9.19 1.55 -8.03
N SER A 119 -9.37 0.39 -7.40
CA SER A 119 -8.59 -0.02 -6.22
C SER A 119 -8.01 -1.42 -6.43
N PRO A 120 -6.73 -1.66 -6.07
CA PRO A 120 -6.17 -3.00 -6.12
C PRO A 120 -6.79 -3.86 -5.01
N VAL A 121 -7.03 -5.15 -5.31
CA VAL A 121 -7.57 -6.13 -4.36
C VAL A 121 -6.53 -7.19 -4.03
N SER A 122 -5.91 -7.79 -5.04
CA SER A 122 -4.84 -8.79 -4.84
C SER A 122 -3.99 -8.96 -6.09
N LEU A 123 -2.79 -9.50 -5.90
CA LEU A 123 -1.90 -9.95 -6.97
C LEU A 123 -1.39 -11.34 -6.60
N GLN A 124 -1.76 -12.35 -7.38
CA GLN A 124 -1.47 -13.76 -7.06
C GLN A 124 -1.13 -14.55 -8.32
N LYS A 125 -0.50 -15.70 -8.14
CA LYS A 125 -0.39 -16.71 -9.19
C LYS A 125 -1.68 -17.50 -9.30
N ASN A 126 -2.28 -17.58 -10.48
CA ASN A 126 -3.42 -18.49 -10.67
C ASN A 126 -2.94 -19.95 -10.88
N GLU A 127 -3.88 -20.88 -10.99
CA GLU A 127 -3.61 -22.31 -11.22
C GLU A 127 -2.83 -22.58 -12.53
N ASN A 128 -2.93 -21.66 -13.50
CA ASN A 128 -2.20 -21.72 -14.78
C ASN A 128 -0.79 -21.11 -14.70
N GLY A 129 -0.36 -20.62 -13.54
CA GLY A 129 0.93 -19.95 -13.35
C GLY A 129 0.98 -18.50 -13.85
N GLU A 130 -0.15 -17.91 -14.23
CA GLU A 130 -0.26 -16.52 -14.66
C GLU A 130 -0.32 -15.58 -13.45
N VAL A 131 0.14 -14.34 -13.65
CA VAL A 131 0.04 -13.27 -12.66
C VAL A 131 -1.36 -12.65 -12.77
N GLN A 132 -2.27 -13.03 -11.87
CA GLN A 132 -3.62 -12.49 -11.81
C GLN A 132 -3.65 -11.24 -10.94
N PHE A 133 -3.93 -10.09 -11.56
CA PHE A 133 -4.18 -8.84 -10.85
C PHE A 133 -5.69 -8.62 -10.69
N THR A 134 -6.15 -8.69 -9.43
CA THR A 134 -7.55 -8.46 -9.07
C THR A 134 -7.74 -7.00 -8.65
N TYR A 135 -8.73 -6.33 -9.20
CA TYR A 135 -9.05 -4.94 -8.90
C TYR A 135 -10.56 -4.72 -8.80
N LYS A 136 -10.94 -3.66 -8.10
CA LYS A 136 -12.34 -3.24 -7.93
C LYS A 136 -12.57 -1.91 -8.63
N VAL A 137 -13.74 -1.76 -9.24
CA VAL A 137 -14.22 -0.50 -9.83
C VAL A 137 -15.36 0.04 -8.98
N ALA A 138 -15.21 1.24 -8.43
CA ALA A 138 -16.28 1.94 -7.76
C ALA A 138 -16.76 3.11 -8.64
N LYS A 139 -18.04 3.08 -8.99
CA LYS A 139 -18.72 4.13 -9.76
C LYS A 139 -19.54 5.01 -8.82
N GLY A 140 -19.31 6.31 -8.90
CA GLY A 140 -20.03 7.34 -8.17
C GLY A 140 -20.95 8.16 -9.08
N GLU A 141 -21.16 9.42 -8.68
CA GLU A 141 -22.09 10.34 -9.33
C GLU A 141 -21.61 10.81 -10.71
N LYS A 142 -22.54 11.32 -11.52
CA LYS A 142 -22.25 11.98 -12.79
C LYS A 142 -21.56 13.32 -12.54
N GLN A 143 -20.54 13.62 -13.33
CA GLN A 143 -19.69 14.81 -13.24
C GLN A 143 -19.86 15.70 -14.48
N THR A 144 -19.39 16.95 -14.39
CA THR A 144 -19.43 17.93 -15.50
C THR A 144 -18.26 17.79 -16.48
N TYR A 145 -17.35 16.86 -16.21
CA TYR A 145 -16.18 16.56 -17.01
C TYR A 145 -16.08 15.05 -17.26
N THR A 146 -15.32 14.67 -18.28
CA THR A 146 -14.95 13.27 -18.51
C THR A 146 -13.62 12.97 -17.84
N GLN A 147 -13.50 11.77 -17.29
CA GLN A 147 -12.25 11.22 -16.81
C GLN A 147 -11.93 9.93 -17.55
N ARG A 148 -10.64 9.59 -17.61
CA ARG A 148 -10.16 8.27 -18.02
C ARG A 148 -9.62 7.56 -16.78
N PRO A 149 -10.41 6.68 -16.15
CA PRO A 149 -10.01 6.02 -14.91
C PRO A 149 -8.82 5.08 -15.15
N CYS A 150 -7.82 5.13 -14.28
CA CYS A 150 -6.65 4.25 -14.38
C CYS A 150 -6.14 3.81 -13.00
N LEU A 151 -5.49 2.65 -12.97
CA LEU A 151 -4.74 2.11 -11.84
C LEU A 151 -3.45 1.49 -12.37
N ALA A 152 -2.34 1.73 -11.68
CA ALA A 152 -1.06 1.10 -12.03
C ALA A 152 -0.35 0.64 -10.75
N ILE A 153 0.25 -0.55 -10.82
CA ILE A 153 1.06 -1.14 -9.75
C ILE A 153 2.43 -1.53 -10.29
N LEU A 154 3.41 -1.58 -9.40
CA LEU A 154 4.79 -1.92 -9.66
C LEU A 154 5.09 -3.28 -9.06
N VAL A 155 5.66 -4.17 -9.87
CA VAL A 155 5.92 -5.57 -9.52
C VAL A 155 7.36 -5.91 -9.84
N ASP A 156 8.00 -6.71 -9.00
CA ASP A 156 9.39 -7.14 -9.21
C ASP A 156 9.51 -8.08 -10.42
N ASN A 157 10.57 -7.94 -11.22
CA ASN A 157 10.82 -8.74 -12.42
C ASN A 157 11.02 -10.23 -12.12
N SER A 158 11.36 -10.61 -10.88
CA SER A 158 11.36 -12.02 -10.43
C SER A 158 9.98 -12.68 -10.53
N GLN A 159 8.91 -11.89 -10.59
CA GLN A 159 7.54 -12.36 -10.73
C GLN A 159 7.19 -12.50 -12.21
N GLU A 160 7.65 -13.59 -12.81
CA GLU A 160 7.46 -13.88 -14.23
C GLU A 160 6.03 -14.28 -14.57
N GLY A 161 5.69 -14.43 -15.86
CA GLY A 161 4.38 -14.93 -16.31
C GLY A 161 3.52 -13.89 -17.02
N ASN A 162 2.50 -14.41 -17.72
CA ASN A 162 1.47 -13.62 -18.37
C ASN A 162 0.61 -12.90 -17.33
N VAL A 163 0.16 -11.69 -17.63
CA VAL A 163 -0.69 -10.91 -16.71
C VAL A 163 -2.15 -11.02 -17.14
N VAL A 164 -3.01 -11.41 -16.20
CA VAL A 164 -4.45 -11.48 -16.40
C VAL A 164 -5.14 -10.54 -15.44
N LEU A 165 -6.06 -9.73 -15.94
CA LEU A 165 -6.85 -8.79 -15.15
C LEU A 165 -8.16 -9.44 -14.70
N LYS A 166 -8.51 -9.27 -13.42
CA LYS A 166 -9.80 -9.71 -12.87
C LYS A 166 -10.49 -8.56 -12.16
N GLU A 167 -11.60 -8.11 -12.72
CA GLU A 167 -12.48 -7.15 -12.04
C GLU A 167 -13.38 -7.88 -11.02
N VAL A 168 -13.59 -7.27 -9.85
CA VAL A 168 -14.54 -7.71 -8.83
C VAL A 168 -15.46 -6.58 -8.39
N GLU A 169 -16.67 -6.93 -7.95
CA GLU A 169 -17.72 -5.99 -7.52
C GLU A 169 -17.55 -5.39 -6.12
#